data_AF-R7J9F7-F1
#
_entry.id   AF-R7J9F7-F1
#
_cell.length_a   1.000
_cell.length_b   1.000
_cell.length_c   1.000
_cell.angle_alpha   90.00
_cell.angle_beta   90.00
_cell.angle_gamma   90.00
#
_symmetry.space_group_name_H-M   'P 1'
#
loop_
_entity.id
_entity.type
_entity.pdbx_description
1 polymer ?
#
loop_
_entity_poly.entity_id
_entity_poly.type
_entity_poly.pdbx_seq_one_letter_code
_entity_poly.pdbx_strand_id
1 'polypeptide(L)'
;MEKTSKFIYFVICYVFFIFTDLYLSNIMVEKLTEGYKLSNPVFSLNYIKNTGAAFSILQDSRELLIILSVVALVLLALYVIKHLKSISLKTCFFISILSAGIAGNLHERIAYGFVRDYFQLNFVNFPVFNISDIFINIGVIALIILILIKKK
;
A
#
# COMPACT_ATOMS: atom_id res chain seq x y z
N MET A 1 -22.30 9.36 12.72
CA MET A 1 -21.14 10.26 12.68
C MET A 1 -21.36 11.33 11.63
N GLU A 2 -21.12 12.58 12.01
CA GLU A 2 -21.18 13.73 11.12
C GLU A 2 -20.09 13.66 10.02
N LYS A 3 -20.28 14.41 8.93
CA LYS A 3 -19.34 14.45 7.79
C LYS A 3 -17.91 14.78 8.25
N THR A 4 -17.78 15.77 9.13
CA THR A 4 -16.50 16.22 9.69
C THR A 4 -15.81 15.12 10.48
N SER A 5 -16.54 14.40 11.34
CA SER A 5 -15.95 13.30 12.13
C SER A 5 -15.45 12.15 11.26
N LYS A 6 -16.16 11.81 10.17
CA LYS A 6 -15.71 10.76 9.23
C LYS A 6 -14.48 11.17 8.43
N PHE A 7 -14.37 12.46 8.08
CA PHE A 7 -13.19 12.98 7.40
C PHE A 7 -11.97 12.97 8.32
N ILE A 8 -12.12 13.45 9.55
CA ILE A 8 -11.07 13.38 10.57
C ILE A 8 -10.64 11.93 10.79
N TYR A 9 -11.60 11.00 10.93
CA TYR A 9 -11.31 9.58 11.05
C TYR A 9 -10.49 9.04 9.87
N PHE A 10 -10.88 9.36 8.63
CA PHE A 10 -10.14 8.98 7.43
C PHE A 10 -8.70 9.50 7.46
N VAL A 11 -8.51 10.78 7.79
CA VAL A 11 -7.18 11.41 7.86
C VAL A 11 -6.31 10.76 8.94
N ILE A 12 -6.86 10.53 10.13
CA ILE A 12 -6.14 9.86 11.22
C ILE A 12 -5.69 8.46 10.79
N CYS A 13 -6.59 7.65 10.22
CA CYS A 13 -6.23 6.33 9.75
C CYS A 13 -5.17 6.39 8.64
N TYR A 14 -5.33 7.28 7.67
CA TYR A 14 -4.35 7.44 6.58
C TYR A 14 -2.96 7.79 7.12
N VAL A 15 -2.88 8.80 8.00
CA VAL A 15 -1.62 9.24 8.63
C VAL A 15 -0.99 8.11 9.45
N PHE A 16 -1.80 7.39 10.23
CA PHE A 16 -1.33 6.25 11.01
C PHE A 16 -0.73 5.15 10.12
N PHE A 17 -1.43 4.77 9.05
CA PHE A 17 -0.96 3.70 8.16
C PHE A 17 0.27 4.12 7.36
N ILE A 18 0.29 5.31 6.77
CA ILE A 18 1.47 5.74 6.00
C ILE A 18 2.70 5.89 6.91
N PHE A 19 2.53 6.42 8.12
CA PHE A 19 3.63 6.48 9.09
C PHE A 19 4.13 5.07 9.43
N THR A 20 3.22 4.15 9.71
CA THR A 20 3.56 2.76 10.04
C THR A 20 4.30 2.07 8.89
N ASP A 21 3.83 2.23 7.65
CA ASP A 21 4.47 1.68 6.46
C ASP A 21 5.89 2.20 6.29
N LEU A 22 6.07 3.53 6.27
CA LEU A 22 7.37 4.15 6.09
C LEU A 22 8.35 3.80 7.22
N TYR A 23 7.87 3.79 8.46
CA TYR A 23 8.68 3.43 9.63
C TYR A 23 9.15 1.97 9.57
N LEU A 24 8.23 1.04 9.31
CA LEU A 24 8.57 -0.38 9.24
C LEU A 24 9.42 -0.72 8.01
N SER A 25 9.16 -0.10 6.86
CA SER A 25 10.00 -0.27 5.66
C SER A 25 11.45 0.14 5.94
N ASN A 26 11.66 1.26 6.63
CA ASN A 26 13.01 1.69 7.02
C ASN A 26 13.69 0.69 7.97
N ILE A 27 13.00 0.20 9.00
CA ILE A 27 13.55 -0.82 9.93
C ILE A 27 13.92 -2.10 9.18
N MET A 28 13.05 -2.55 8.27
CA MET A 28 13.30 -3.77 7.51
C MET A 28 14.53 -3.63 6.63
N VAL A 29 14.64 -2.52 5.90
CA VAL A 29 15.78 -2.26 5.02
C VAL A 29 17.07 -2.13 5.82
N GLU A 30 17.07 -1.38 6.93
CA GLU A 30 18.23 -1.23 7.83
C GLU A 30 18.74 -2.59 8.28
N LYS A 31 17.88 -3.41 8.90
CA LYS A 31 18.27 -4.76 9.37
C LYS A 31 18.80 -5.65 8.26
N LEU A 32 18.17 -5.64 7.09
CA LEU A 32 18.61 -6.46 5.96
C LEU A 32 19.95 -5.98 5.40
N THR A 33 20.19 -4.67 5.37
CA THR A 33 21.49 -4.11 4.97
C THR A 33 22.60 -4.37 5.99
N GLU A 34 22.28 -4.51 7.27
CA GLU A 34 23.20 -4.95 8.34
C GLU A 34 23.49 -6.46 8.31
N GLY A 35 22.87 -7.20 7.38
CA GLY A 35 23.11 -8.63 7.17
C GLY A 35 22.19 -9.55 7.98
N TYR A 36 21.11 -9.04 8.58
CA TYR A 36 20.06 -9.90 9.13
C TYR A 36 19.51 -10.81 8.02
N LYS A 37 19.38 -12.10 8.33
CA LYS A 37 18.85 -13.10 7.39
C LYS A 37 17.80 -13.94 8.08
N LEU A 38 16.66 -14.08 7.41
CA LEU A 38 15.62 -15.02 7.77
C LEU A 38 15.25 -15.78 6.51
N SER A 39 15.36 -17.10 6.54
CA SER A 39 15.07 -17.97 5.40
C SER A 39 14.67 -19.35 5.87
N ASN A 40 13.52 -19.84 5.40
CA ASN A 40 13.00 -21.18 5.66
C ASN A 40 12.17 -21.66 4.44
N PRO A 41 11.71 -22.91 4.36
CA PRO A 41 10.98 -23.42 3.20
C PRO A 41 9.68 -22.66 2.83
N VAL A 42 9.13 -21.86 3.73
CA VAL A 42 7.88 -21.11 3.52
C VAL A 42 8.16 -19.64 3.21
N PHE A 43 9.15 -19.04 3.86
CA PHE A 43 9.35 -17.59 3.86
C PHE A 43 10.81 -17.19 4.00
N SER A 44 11.18 -16.13 3.28
CA SER A 44 12.48 -15.46 3.41
C SER A 44 12.32 -13.95 3.44
N LEU A 45 13.30 -13.29 4.03
CA LEU A 45 13.55 -11.87 3.82
C LEU A 45 14.64 -11.69 2.77
N ASN A 46 14.28 -11.06 1.66
CA ASN A 46 15.18 -10.85 0.53
C ASN A 46 15.00 -9.44 -0.01
N TYR A 47 15.92 -8.53 0.32
CA TYR A 47 15.83 -7.14 -0.10
C TYR A 47 16.13 -6.99 -1.59
N ILE A 48 15.13 -6.55 -2.36
CA ILE A 48 15.26 -6.24 -3.78
C ILE A 48 14.83 -4.80 -4.08
N LYS A 49 15.43 -4.22 -5.11
CA LYS A 49 15.07 -2.90 -5.64
C LYS A 49 14.15 -3.10 -6.84
N ASN A 50 12.88 -2.80 -6.69
CA ASN A 50 11.87 -3.00 -7.72
C ASN A 50 11.61 -1.71 -8.52
N THR A 51 12.04 -1.69 -9.79
CA THR A 51 11.79 -0.56 -10.71
C THR A 51 10.45 -0.67 -11.45
N GLY A 52 9.74 -1.79 -11.30
CA GLY A 52 8.46 -2.05 -11.93
C GLY A 52 7.25 -1.95 -10.99
N ALA A 53 6.13 -2.50 -11.46
CA ALA A 53 4.94 -2.78 -10.67
C ALA A 53 4.91 -4.26 -10.24
N ALA A 54 3.77 -4.73 -9.70
CA ALA A 54 3.58 -6.14 -9.36
C ALA A 54 3.94 -7.06 -10.54
N PHE A 55 4.58 -8.20 -10.25
CA PHE A 55 5.09 -9.13 -11.27
C PHE A 55 6.10 -8.51 -12.25
N SER A 56 6.79 -7.43 -11.85
CA SER A 56 7.79 -6.76 -12.70
C SER A 56 7.24 -6.24 -14.03
N ILE A 57 5.93 -5.99 -14.13
CA ILE A 57 5.38 -5.29 -15.30
C ILE A 57 5.82 -3.82 -15.27
N LEU A 58 5.97 -3.20 -16.44
CA LEU A 58 6.36 -1.78 -16.56
C LEU A 58 7.70 -1.47 -15.84
N GLN A 59 8.66 -2.39 -15.91
CA GLN A 59 10.03 -2.12 -15.44
C GLN A 59 10.57 -0.83 -16.07
N ASP A 60 11.34 -0.09 -15.26
CA ASP A 60 11.99 1.17 -15.61
C ASP A 60 11.04 2.29 -16.10
N SER A 61 9.73 2.09 -15.97
CA SER A 61 8.69 3.06 -16.34
C SER A 61 8.33 3.95 -15.14
N ARG A 62 9.35 4.44 -14.42
CA ARG A 62 9.19 5.18 -13.15
C ARG A 62 8.18 6.32 -13.24
N GLU A 63 8.31 7.19 -14.24
CA GLU A 63 7.46 8.38 -14.38
C GLU A 63 5.99 7.99 -14.61
N LEU A 64 5.75 6.94 -15.41
CA LEU A 64 4.40 6.40 -15.62
C LEU A 64 3.80 5.87 -14.31
N LEU A 65 4.57 5.09 -13.54
CA LEU A 65 4.12 4.55 -12.26
C LEU A 65 3.83 5.64 -11.24
N ILE A 66 4.65 6.71 -11.20
CA ILE A 66 4.40 7.89 -10.37
C ILE A 66 3.07 8.55 -10.77
N ILE A 67 2.85 8.79 -12.06
CA ILE A 67 1.61 9.39 -12.57
C ILE A 67 0.40 8.54 -12.18
N LEU A 68 0.47 7.21 -12.39
CA LEU A 68 -0.63 6.30 -12.05
C LEU A 68 -0.93 6.31 -10.54
N SER A 69 0.09 6.30 -9.69
CA SER A 69 -0.08 6.39 -8.23
C SER A 69 -0.72 7.72 -7.81
N VAL A 70 -0.26 8.85 -8.36
CA VAL A 70 -0.83 10.17 -8.08
C VAL A 70 -2.29 10.23 -8.51
N VAL A 71 -2.60 9.78 -9.73
CA VAL A 71 -3.98 9.74 -10.25
C VAL A 71 -4.86 8.88 -9.34
N ALA A 72 -4.41 7.70 -8.94
CA ALA A 72 -5.16 6.82 -8.03
C ALA A 72 -5.44 7.49 -6.68
N LEU A 73 -4.45 8.13 -6.06
CA LEU A 73 -4.61 8.85 -4.79
C LEU A 73 -5.62 10.01 -4.91
N VAL A 74 -5.54 10.79 -5.98
CA VAL A 74 -6.47 11.89 -6.25
C VAL A 74 -7.90 11.35 -6.40
N LEU A 75 -8.10 10.29 -7.17
CA LEU A 75 -9.42 9.68 -7.37
C LEU A 75 -10.00 9.13 -6.06
N LEU A 76 -9.18 8.47 -5.22
CA LEU A 76 -9.61 7.97 -3.91
C LEU A 76 -9.98 9.12 -2.96
N ALA A 77 -9.19 10.19 -2.92
CA ALA A 77 -9.49 11.38 -2.12
C ALA A 77 -10.80 12.05 -2.58
N LEU A 78 -10.97 12.25 -3.88
CA LEU A 78 -12.21 12.81 -4.45
C LEU A 78 -13.43 11.93 -4.14
N TYR A 79 -13.28 10.61 -4.24
CA TYR A 79 -14.34 9.66 -3.91
C TYR A 79 -14.75 9.79 -2.43
N VAL A 80 -13.78 9.83 -1.50
CA VAL A 80 -14.08 10.02 -0.07
C VAL A 80 -14.80 11.34 0.13
N ILE A 81 -14.23 12.47 -0.33
CA ILE A 81 -14.80 13.81 -0.14
C ILE A 81 -16.24 13.90 -0.65
N LYS A 82 -16.51 13.36 -1.84
CA LYS A 82 -17.84 13.35 -2.47
C LYS A 82 -18.84 12.47 -1.71
N HIS A 83 -18.39 11.35 -1.16
CA HIS A 83 -19.27 10.34 -0.59
C HIS A 83 -19.21 10.20 0.95
N LEU A 84 -18.52 11.08 1.67
CA LEU A 84 -18.39 11.06 3.14
C LEU A 84 -19.72 10.84 3.88
N LYS A 85 -20.83 11.42 3.40
CA LYS A 85 -22.15 11.24 4.02
C LYS A 85 -22.65 9.79 3.89
N SER A 86 -22.46 9.17 2.72
CA SER A 86 -23.04 7.87 2.36
C SER A 86 -22.14 6.67 2.61
N ILE A 87 -20.82 6.83 2.67
CA ILE A 87 -19.90 5.71 2.91
C ILE A 87 -19.87 5.32 4.39
N SER A 88 -19.64 4.03 4.64
CA SER A 88 -19.49 3.50 5.99
C SER A 88 -18.11 3.82 6.56
N LEU A 89 -17.94 3.75 7.89
CA LEU A 89 -16.62 3.89 8.51
C LEU A 89 -15.64 2.81 8.05
N LYS A 90 -16.14 1.57 7.84
CA LYS A 90 -15.35 0.47 7.28
C LYS A 90 -14.81 0.84 5.90
N THR A 91 -15.64 1.45 5.06
CA THR A 91 -15.22 1.94 3.74
C THR A 91 -14.16 3.03 3.87
N CYS A 92 -14.32 4.01 4.77
CA CYS A 92 -13.28 5.01 5.02
C CYS A 92 -11.95 4.37 5.46
N PHE A 93 -12.02 3.41 6.38
CA PHE A 93 -10.84 2.69 6.88
C PHE A 93 -10.11 1.96 5.75
N PHE A 94 -10.82 1.18 4.94
CA PHE A 94 -10.18 0.43 3.84
C PHE A 94 -9.69 1.32 2.69
N ILE A 95 -10.32 2.49 2.45
CA ILE A 95 -9.75 3.48 1.53
C ILE A 95 -8.49 4.11 2.13
N SER A 96 -8.45 4.35 3.44
CA SER A 96 -7.28 4.96 4.09
C SER A 96 -6.05 4.06 4.05
N ILE A 97 -6.20 2.75 4.32
CA ILE A 97 -5.09 1.78 4.22
C ILE A 97 -4.65 1.58 2.77
N LEU A 98 -5.59 1.49 1.81
CA LEU A 98 -5.27 1.42 0.38
C LEU A 98 -4.48 2.65 -0.07
N SER A 99 -4.94 3.84 0.30
CA SER A 99 -4.29 5.11 -0.05
C SER A 99 -2.91 5.20 0.60
N ALA A 100 -2.75 4.74 1.84
CA ALA A 100 -1.46 4.73 2.52
C ALA A 100 -0.44 3.81 1.82
N GLY A 101 -0.84 2.61 1.40
CA GLY A 101 0.03 1.71 0.64
C GLY A 101 0.42 2.25 -0.74
N ILE A 102 -0.52 2.88 -1.47
CA ILE A 102 -0.19 3.55 -2.74
C ILE A 102 0.80 4.70 -2.49
N ALA A 103 0.59 5.49 -1.43
CA ALA A 103 1.45 6.61 -1.09
C ALA A 103 2.85 6.19 -0.63
N GLY A 104 2.99 5.09 0.11
CA GLY A 104 4.28 4.54 0.51
C GLY A 104 5.12 4.12 -0.69
N ASN A 105 4.54 3.29 -1.57
CA ASN A 105 5.15 2.89 -2.84
C ASN A 105 5.44 4.07 -3.79
N LEU A 106 4.62 5.14 -3.76
CA LEU A 106 4.88 6.38 -4.50
C LEU A 106 6.08 7.15 -3.91
N HIS A 107 6.10 7.30 -2.58
CA HIS A 107 7.18 7.98 -1.88
C HIS A 107 8.54 7.35 -2.19
N GLU A 108 8.64 6.02 -2.14
CA GLU A 108 9.90 5.33 -2.43
C GLU A 108 10.35 5.52 -3.89
N ARG A 109 9.42 5.49 -4.86
CA ARG A 109 9.76 5.79 -6.27
C ARG A 109 10.27 7.22 -6.46
N ILE A 110 9.71 8.18 -5.74
CA ILE A 110 10.16 9.58 -5.79
C ILE A 110 11.53 9.71 -5.11
N ALA A 111 11.67 9.21 -3.89
CA ALA A 111 12.85 9.40 -3.04
C ALA A 111 14.06 8.57 -3.48
N TYR A 112 13.85 7.33 -3.92
CA TYR A 112 14.92 6.37 -4.20
C TYR A 112 14.98 5.92 -5.68
N GLY A 113 13.92 6.17 -6.46
CA GLY A 113 13.83 5.75 -7.86
C GLY A 113 13.24 4.34 -8.06
N PHE A 114 13.00 3.60 -6.99
CA PHE A 114 12.48 2.24 -6.98
C PHE A 114 11.69 1.97 -5.68
N VAL A 115 10.94 0.87 -5.65
CA VAL A 115 10.28 0.35 -4.45
C VAL A 115 11.19 -0.66 -3.75
N ARG A 116 11.21 -0.62 -2.42
CA ARG A 116 12.00 -1.51 -1.56
C ARG A 116 11.15 -2.71 -1.18
N ASP A 117 11.38 -3.85 -1.81
CA ASP A 117 10.66 -5.10 -1.52
C ASP A 117 11.53 -6.04 -0.70
N TYR A 118 10.91 -6.81 0.21
CA TYR A 118 11.67 -7.65 1.15
C TYR A 118 10.98 -8.93 1.63
N PHE A 119 9.67 -9.11 1.43
CA PHE A 119 8.96 -10.33 1.80
C PHE A 119 8.91 -11.31 0.64
N GLN A 120 9.53 -12.49 0.79
CA GLN A 120 9.55 -13.55 -0.22
C GLN A 120 8.84 -14.80 0.30
N LEU A 121 7.91 -15.34 -0.50
CA LEU A 121 7.29 -16.64 -0.26
C LEU A 121 8.08 -17.70 -1.03
N ASN A 122 8.49 -18.77 -0.37
CA ASN A 122 9.33 -19.81 -0.97
C ASN A 122 8.55 -21.04 -1.45
N PHE A 123 7.29 -21.17 -1.03
CA PHE A 123 6.41 -22.28 -1.42
C PHE A 123 5.62 -22.01 -2.72
N VAL A 124 5.73 -20.80 -3.27
CA VAL A 124 5.03 -20.36 -4.48
C VAL A 124 5.91 -19.36 -5.22
N ASN A 125 5.87 -19.37 -6.56
CA ASN A 125 6.55 -18.35 -7.38
C ASN A 125 5.74 -17.04 -7.36
N PHE A 126 5.80 -16.34 -6.23
CA PHE A 126 5.15 -15.04 -6.04
C PHE A 126 6.22 -13.94 -5.98
N PRO A 127 5.97 -12.75 -6.58
CA PRO A 127 6.91 -11.63 -6.51
C PRO A 127 7.24 -11.27 -5.06
N VAL A 128 8.47 -10.86 -4.81
CA VAL A 128 8.81 -10.25 -3.52
C VAL A 128 7.98 -8.98 -3.36
N PHE A 129 7.46 -8.74 -2.16
CA PHE A 129 6.57 -7.62 -1.88
C PHE A 129 6.95 -6.92 -0.57
N ASN A 130 6.28 -5.81 -0.27
CA ASN A 130 6.51 -5.03 0.94
C ASN A 130 5.22 -4.76 1.74
N ILE A 131 5.31 -3.91 2.75
CA ILE A 131 4.16 -3.54 3.60
C ILE A 131 3.12 -2.72 2.81
N SER A 132 3.58 -1.81 1.94
CA SER A 132 2.73 -1.04 1.04
C SER A 132 1.86 -1.95 0.16
N ASP A 133 2.42 -3.04 -0.38
CA ASP A 133 1.67 -4.02 -1.18
C ASP A 133 0.64 -4.79 -0.36
N ILE A 134 0.96 -5.13 0.89
CA ILE A 134 0.00 -5.74 1.83
C ILE A 134 -1.18 -4.79 2.05
N PHE A 135 -0.91 -3.51 2.29
CA PHE A 135 -1.94 -2.49 2.50
C PHE A 135 -2.83 -2.30 1.28
N ILE A 136 -2.23 -2.27 0.08
CA ILE A 136 -2.96 -2.19 -1.19
C ILE A 136 -3.88 -3.41 -1.33
N ASN A 137 -3.36 -4.63 -1.16
CA ASN A 137 -4.14 -5.85 -1.34
C ASN A 137 -5.27 -5.98 -0.31
N ILE A 138 -5.01 -5.72 0.98
CA ILE A 138 -6.04 -5.73 2.02
C ILE A 138 -7.13 -4.70 1.70
N GLY A 139 -6.74 -3.48 1.33
CA GLY A 139 -7.67 -2.41 0.99
C GLY A 139 -8.55 -2.78 -0.21
N VAL A 140 -7.96 -3.26 -1.31
CA VAL A 140 -8.69 -3.69 -2.51
C VAL A 140 -9.64 -4.84 -2.21
N ILE A 141 -9.17 -5.92 -1.60
CA ILE A 141 -9.98 -7.10 -1.30
C ILE A 141 -11.16 -6.73 -0.40
N ALA A 142 -10.91 -5.98 0.68
CA ALA A 142 -11.96 -5.59 1.61
C ALA A 142 -13.01 -4.66 0.95
N LEU A 143 -12.58 -3.73 0.10
CA LEU A 143 -13.50 -2.85 -0.64
C LEU A 143 -14.36 -3.65 -1.64
N ILE A 144 -13.78 -4.61 -2.36
CA ILE A 144 -14.52 -5.51 -3.24
C ILE A 144 -15.57 -6.29 -2.45
N ILE A 145 -15.20 -6.89 -1.32
CA ILE A 145 -16.14 -7.63 -0.46
C ILE A 145 -17.28 -6.73 0.01
N LEU A 146 -16.98 -5.51 0.46
CA LEU A 146 -17.99 -4.55 0.89
C LEU A 146 -18.96 -4.17 -0.24
N ILE A 147 -18.47 -4.04 -1.47
CA ILE A 147 -19.30 -3.76 -2.65
C ILE A 147 -20.21 -4.95 -2.96
N LEU A 148 -19.67 -6.17 -2.93
CA LEU A 148 -20.42 -7.39 -3.24
C LEU A 148 -21.52 -7.68 -2.21
N ILE A 149 -21.23 -7.48 -0.91
CA ILE A 149 -22.21 -7.70 0.16
C ILE A 149 -23.33 -6.66 0.11
N LYS A 150 -23.00 -5.38 -0.19
CA LYS A 150 -24.00 -4.30 -0.26
C LYS A 150 -24.97 -4.44 -1.46
N LYS A 151 -24.63 -5.28 -2.44
CA LYS A 151 -25.46 -5.54 -3.63
C LYS A 151 -26.54 -6.60 -3.41
N LYS A 152 -26.66 -7.17 -2.21
CA LYS A 152 -27.82 -7.94 -1.74
C LYS A 152 -28.69 -7.07 -0.84
#